data_AF-A0A6A5TKJ7-F1
#
_entry.id   AF-A0A6A5TKJ7-F1
#
_cell.length_a   1.000
_cell.length_b   1.000
_cell.length_c   1.000
_cell.angle_alpha   90.00
_cell.angle_beta   90.00
_cell.angle_gamma   90.00
#
_symmetry.space_group_name_H-M   'P 1'
#
loop_
_entity.id
_entity.type
_entity.pdbx_description
1 polymer ?
#
loop_
_entity_poly.entity_id
_entity_poly.type
_entity_poly.pdbx_seq_one_letter_code
_entity_poly.pdbx_strand_id
1 'polypeptide(L)'
;MSCRAAFDSAFYCSSLGGHFNDIYRHGSLRSCTDHWADWRFCMSLKSYSKEAQAQAVQDRYREKEARIKEGPNSEDVWRKRGPEERIERPFGRAGEEVRRVEREGL
;
A
#
# COMPACT_ATOMS: atom_id res chain seq x y z
N MET A 1 1.70 3.30 -9.50
CA MET A 1 0.31 2.82 -9.26
C MET A 1 -0.09 1.92 -10.43
N SER A 2 -0.63 0.71 -10.21
CA SER A 2 -1.04 -0.21 -11.28
C SER A 2 -2.57 -0.28 -11.40
N CYS A 3 -3.12 0.00 -12.59
CA CYS A 3 -4.58 0.04 -12.77
C CYS A 3 -5.22 -1.35 -12.72
N ARG A 4 -4.49 -2.40 -13.12
CA ARG A 4 -4.96 -3.78 -12.99
C ARG A 4 -5.10 -4.18 -11.52
N ALA A 5 -4.07 -3.89 -10.72
CA ALA A 5 -4.11 -4.17 -9.29
C ALA A 5 -5.23 -3.37 -8.57
N ALA A 6 -5.46 -2.12 -8.99
CA ALA A 6 -6.56 -1.30 -8.47
C ALA A 6 -7.93 -1.91 -8.81
N PHE A 7 -8.11 -2.41 -10.04
CA PHE A 7 -9.33 -3.12 -10.44
C PHE A 7 -9.53 -4.40 -9.62
N ASP A 8 -8.50 -5.24 -9.53
CA ASP A 8 -8.58 -6.51 -8.81
C ASP A 8 -8.97 -6.28 -7.34
N SER A 9 -8.45 -5.22 -6.72
CA SER A 9 -8.80 -4.82 -5.35
C SER A 9 -10.27 -4.39 -5.23
N ALA A 10 -10.76 -3.56 -6.15
CA ALA A 10 -12.14 -3.08 -6.16
C ALA A 10 -13.15 -4.22 -6.41
N PHE A 11 -12.82 -5.10 -7.37
CA PHE A 11 -13.62 -6.27 -7.70
C PHE A 11 -13.68 -7.25 -6.54
N TYR A 12 -12.54 -7.57 -5.93
CA TYR A 12 -12.49 -8.48 -4.78
C TYR A 12 -13.31 -7.96 -3.60
N CYS A 13 -13.18 -6.67 -3.27
CA CYS A 13 -13.99 -6.06 -2.21
C CYS A 13 -15.49 -6.18 -2.48
N SER A 14 -15.92 -5.96 -3.72
CA SER A 14 -17.35 -6.02 -4.11
C SER A 14 -17.86 -7.43 -4.35
N SER A 15 -17.00 -8.45 -4.22
CA SER A 15 -17.37 -9.85 -4.45
C SER A 15 -18.01 -10.47 -3.20
N LEU A 16 -18.81 -11.52 -3.39
CA LEU A 16 -19.41 -12.27 -2.28
C LEU A 16 -18.36 -12.82 -1.30
N GLY A 17 -17.22 -13.28 -1.82
CA GLY A 17 -16.10 -13.76 -1.00
C GLY A 17 -15.40 -12.66 -0.20
N GLY A 18 -15.31 -11.45 -0.78
CA GLY A 18 -14.82 -10.27 -0.07
C GLY A 18 -15.77 -9.85 1.04
N HIS A 19 -17.07 -9.74 0.72
CA HIS A 19 -18.11 -9.40 1.69
C HIS A 19 -18.24 -10.41 2.85
N PHE A 20 -18.05 -11.71 2.59
CA PHE A 20 -18.01 -12.70 3.65
C PHE A 20 -16.83 -12.46 4.60
N ASN A 21 -15.63 -12.18 4.07
CA ASN A 21 -14.47 -11.85 4.90
C ASN A 21 -14.68 -10.56 5.71
N ASP A 22 -15.30 -9.55 5.12
CA ASP A 22 -15.59 -8.28 5.80
C ASP A 22 -16.54 -8.49 6.99
N ILE A 23 -17.62 -9.25 6.79
CA ILE A 23 -18.56 -9.59 7.86
C ILE A 23 -17.85 -10.42 8.93
N TYR A 24 -17.05 -11.41 8.55
CA TYR A 24 -16.34 -12.26 9.51
C TYR A 24 -15.32 -11.48 10.35
N ARG A 25 -14.54 -10.58 9.75
CA ARG A 25 -13.48 -9.82 10.46
C ARG A 25 -13.99 -8.59 11.19
N HIS A 26 -14.95 -7.88 10.62
CA HIS A 26 -15.35 -6.55 11.06
C HIS A 26 -16.82 -6.48 11.50
N GLY A 27 -17.59 -7.57 11.35
CA GLY A 27 -19.02 -7.61 11.71
C GLY A 27 -19.92 -6.73 10.84
N SER A 28 -19.39 -6.15 9.75
CA SER A 28 -20.10 -5.21 8.90
C SER A 28 -19.53 -5.24 7.48
N LEU A 29 -20.35 -4.87 6.50
CA LEU A 29 -19.88 -4.66 5.14
C LEU A 29 -19.04 -3.38 5.10
N ARG A 30 -17.78 -3.52 4.66
CA ARG A 30 -16.90 -2.38 4.47
C ARG A 30 -17.27 -1.63 3.20
N SER A 31 -17.01 -0.32 3.18
CA SER A 31 -17.20 0.48 1.98
C SER A 31 -16.11 0.16 0.95
N CYS A 32 -16.50 -0.32 -0.23
CA CYS A 32 -15.59 -0.54 -1.36
C CYS A 32 -15.35 0.72 -2.21
N THR A 33 -15.91 1.87 -1.81
CA THR A 33 -15.86 3.12 -2.60
C THR A 33 -14.45 3.60 -2.88
N ASP A 34 -13.53 3.45 -1.93
CA ASP A 34 -12.16 3.92 -2.09
C ASP A 34 -11.39 3.14 -3.16
N HIS A 35 -11.60 1.82 -3.21
CA HIS A 35 -10.99 0.98 -4.24
C HIS A 35 -11.51 1.34 -5.65
N TRP A 36 -12.81 1.60 -5.77
CA TRP A 36 -13.40 2.07 -7.04
C TRP A 36 -12.90 3.47 -7.43
N ALA A 37 -12.73 4.36 -6.46
CA ALA A 37 -12.17 5.69 -6.69
C ALA A 37 -10.73 5.62 -7.21
N ASP A 38 -9.90 4.72 -6.65
CA ASP A 38 -8.53 4.52 -7.12
C ASP A 38 -8.46 3.95 -8.53
N TRP A 39 -9.33 3.00 -8.86
CA TRP A 39 -9.41 2.47 -10.22
C TRP A 39 -9.81 3.55 -11.21
N ARG A 40 -10.85 4.35 -10.93
CA ARG A 40 -11.25 5.46 -11.80
C ARG A 40 -10.14 6.50 -11.94
N PHE A 41 -9.47 6.83 -10.84
CA PHE A 41 -8.31 7.72 -10.86
C PHE A 41 -7.21 7.16 -11.77
N CYS A 42 -6.83 5.90 -11.62
CA CYS A 42 -5.79 5.27 -12.44
C CYS A 42 -6.15 5.27 -13.94
N MET A 43 -7.42 5.00 -14.28
CA MET A 43 -7.89 5.06 -15.66
C MET A 43 -7.84 6.49 -16.22
N SER A 44 -8.14 7.50 -15.39
CA SER A 44 -8.08 8.91 -15.78
C SER A 44 -6.65 9.39 -16.09
N LEU A 45 -5.62 8.80 -15.46
CA LEU A 45 -4.22 9.16 -15.69
C LEU A 45 -3.77 8.91 -17.14
N LYS A 46 -4.47 8.07 -17.91
CA LYS A 46 -4.14 7.82 -19.33
C LYS A 46 -4.21 9.10 -20.18
N SER A 47 -5.02 10.08 -19.80
CA SER A 47 -5.14 11.35 -20.54
C SER A 47 -4.11 12.41 -20.13
N TYR A 48 -3.24 12.13 -19.16
CA TYR A 48 -2.27 13.07 -18.62
C TYR A 48 -0.93 12.97 -19.38
N SER A 49 -0.14 14.05 -19.39
CA SER A 49 1.27 13.96 -19.77
C SER A 49 2.06 13.17 -18.72
N LYS A 50 3.24 12.67 -19.07
CA LYS A 50 4.07 11.86 -18.16
C LYS A 50 4.44 12.64 -16.89
N GLU A 51 4.73 13.92 -17.03
CA GLU A 51 5.10 14.82 -15.93
C GLU A 51 3.90 15.09 -15.01
N ALA A 52 2.73 15.36 -15.60
CA ALA A 52 1.51 15.60 -14.86
C ALA A 52 1.01 14.32 -14.15
N GLN A 53 1.22 13.15 -14.75
CA GLN A 53 0.87 11.87 -14.15
C GLN A 53 1.64 11.62 -12.85
N ALA A 54 2.94 11.90 -12.84
CA ALA A 54 3.77 11.71 -11.64
C ALA A 54 3.29 12.61 -10.48
N GLN A 55 2.98 13.86 -10.78
CA GLN A 55 2.47 14.83 -9.79
C GLN A 55 1.10 14.42 -9.27
N ALA A 56 0.15 14.12 -10.16
CA ALA A 56 -1.20 13.69 -9.77
C ALA A 56 -1.18 12.44 -8.87
N VAL A 57 -0.32 11.47 -9.17
CA VAL A 57 -0.16 10.27 -8.34
C VAL A 57 0.37 10.63 -6.95
N GLN A 58 1.37 11.51 -6.85
CA GLN A 58 1.90 11.96 -5.57
C GLN A 58 0.82 12.66 -4.74
N ASP A 59 0.07 13.58 -5.35
CA ASP A 59 -0.98 14.33 -4.66
C ASP A 59 -2.10 13.41 -4.16
N ARG A 60 -2.51 12.42 -4.97
CA ARG A 60 -3.48 11.41 -4.56
C ARG A 60 -3.03 10.62 -3.33
N TYR A 61 -1.75 10.27 -3.23
CA TYR A 61 -1.22 9.58 -2.04
C TYR A 61 -1.13 10.51 -0.83
N ARG A 62 -0.75 11.79 -1.03
CA ARG A 62 -0.75 12.79 0.05
C ARG A 62 -2.14 12.99 0.65
N GLU A 63 -3.17 13.12 -0.18
CA GLU A 63 -4.57 13.23 0.25
C GLU A 63 -5.02 12.01 1.06
N LYS A 64 -4.64 10.81 0.61
CA LYS A 64 -4.95 9.57 1.33
C LYS A 64 -4.28 9.50 2.68
N GLU A 65 -3.00 9.85 2.74
CA GLU A 65 -2.24 9.88 3.98
C GLU A 65 -2.83 10.88 4.98
N ALA A 66 -3.23 12.07 4.50
CA ALA A 66 -3.92 13.06 5.33
C ALA A 66 -5.20 12.50 5.94
N ARG A 67 -6.08 11.87 5.14
CA ARG A 67 -7.32 11.25 5.64
C ARG A 67 -7.08 10.12 6.65
N ILE A 68 -6.02 9.34 6.47
CA ILE A 68 -5.68 8.27 7.43
C ILE A 68 -5.21 8.87 8.77
N LYS A 69 -4.45 9.96 8.72
CA LYS A 69 -3.95 10.66 9.92
C LYS A 69 -5.05 11.37 10.71
N GLU A 70 -6.16 11.75 10.07
CA GLU A 70 -7.32 12.35 10.74
C GLU A 70 -8.05 11.37 11.67
N GLY A 71 -8.01 10.07 11.37
CA GLY A 71 -8.62 9.03 12.18
C GLY A 71 -7.64 8.35 13.16
N PRO A 72 -8.16 7.51 14.07
CA PRO A 72 -7.34 6.64 14.90
C PRO A 72 -6.45 5.78 14.00
N ASN A 73 -5.14 5.87 14.19
CA ASN A 73 -4.17 5.23 13.31
C ASN A 73 -3.07 4.55 14.11
N SER A 74 -2.22 3.78 13.43
CA SER A 74 -1.15 3.02 14.09
C SER A 74 -0.11 3.89 14.77
N GLU A 75 0.05 5.16 14.37
CA GLU A 75 1.00 6.08 14.99
C GLU A 75 0.54 6.53 16.40
N ASP A 76 -0.75 6.35 16.74
CA ASP A 76 -1.26 6.57 18.10
C ASP A 76 -0.77 5.51 19.08
N VAL A 77 -0.53 4.28 18.58
CA VAL A 77 -0.03 3.15 19.38
C VAL A 77 1.49 3.05 19.31
N TRP A 78 2.07 3.31 18.14
CA TRP A 78 3.49 3.12 17.86
C TRP A 78 4.16 4.42 17.46
N ARG A 79 5.19 4.82 18.20
CA ARG A 79 5.99 6.01 17.86
C ARG A 79 6.98 5.68 16.73
N LYS A 80 7.16 6.63 15.81
CA LYS A 80 8.19 6.54 14.78
C LYS A 80 9.57 6.55 15.44
N ARG A 81 10.42 5.60 15.06
CA ARG A 81 11.80 5.49 15.56
C ARG A 81 12.61 6.75 15.28
N GLY A 82 13.35 7.20 16.29
CA GLY A 82 14.27 8.32 16.19
C GLY A 82 15.53 8.00 15.37
N PRO A 83 16.36 9.01 15.03
CA PRO A 83 17.64 8.82 14.36
C PRO A 83 18.56 7.80 15.07
N GLU A 84 18.53 7.79 16.40
CA GLU A 84 19.30 6.91 17.29
C GLU A 84 18.81 5.46 17.29
N GLU A 85 17.54 5.22 16.96
CA GLU A 85 16.94 3.89 16.86
C GLU A 85 16.92 3.37 15.41
N ARG A 86 17.68 3.99 14.51
CA ARG A 86 17.76 3.58 13.11
C ARG A 86 18.34 2.17 13.02
N ILE A 87 17.62 1.29 12.33
CA ILE A 87 18.11 -0.06 12.06
C ILE A 87 19.22 0.01 11.02
N GLU A 88 20.46 -0.19 11.46
CA GLU A 88 21.61 -0.38 10.57
C GLU A 88 21.63 -1.84 10.09
N ARG A 89 21.37 -2.06 8.79
CA ARG A 89 21.43 -3.37 8.10
C ARG A 89 20.30 -4.36 8.50
N PRO A 90 19.02 -4.05 8.22
CA PRO A 90 17.87 -4.91 8.57
C PRO A 90 17.93 -6.34 7.99
N PHE A 91 18.69 -6.55 6.90
CA PHE A 91 18.89 -7.86 6.27
C PHE A 91 20.38 -8.25 6.20
N GLY A 92 21.22 -7.76 7.11
CA GLY A 92 22.67 -7.99 7.08
C GLY A 92 23.08 -9.47 7.03
N ARG A 93 22.33 -10.33 7.73
CA ARG A 93 22.54 -11.79 7.73
C ARG A 93 22.24 -12.44 6.38
N ALA A 94 21.19 -11.99 5.68
CA ALA A 94 20.88 -12.51 4.34
C ALA A 94 21.99 -12.17 3.34
N GLY A 95 22.58 -10.97 3.44
CA GLY A 95 23.74 -10.60 2.62
C GLY A 95 25.04 -11.33 3.02
N GLU A 96 25.19 -11.77 4.26
CA GLU A 96 26.26 -12.70 4.67
C GLU A 96 26.04 -14.10 4.11
N GLU A 97 24.80 -14.58 4.13
CA GLU A 97 24.44 -15.90 3.64
C GLU A 97 24.60 -16.02 2.12
N VAL A 98 24.18 -15.01 1.35
CA VAL A 98 24.47 -14.94 -0.11
C VAL A 98 25.96 -14.98 -0.38
N ARG A 99 26.76 -14.17 0.35
CA ARG A 99 28.23 -14.16 0.20
C ARG A 99 28.88 -15.48 0.61
N ARG A 100 28.28 -16.19 1.58
CA ARG A 100 28.72 -17.53 1.98
C ARG A 100 28.43 -18.54 0.87
N VAL A 101 27.23 -18.56 0.30
CA VAL A 101 26.85 -19.44 -0.82
C VAL A 101 27.72 -19.18 -2.04
N GLU A 102 27.94 -17.91 -2.42
CA GLU A 102 28.84 -17.54 -3.52
C GLU A 102 30.29 -17.97 -3.27
N ARG A 103 30.76 -17.92 -2.01
CA ARG A 103 32.10 -18.36 -1.63
C ARG A 103 32.23 -19.89 -1.54
N GLU A 104 31.16 -20.59 -1.19
CA GLU A 104 31.08 -22.05 -1.10
C GLU A 104 30.79 -22.72 -2.47
N GLY A 105 30.43 -21.95 -3.50
CA GLY A 105 30.46 -22.39 -4.90
C GLY A 105 29.46 -23.49 -5.25
N LEU A 106 28.17 -23.24 -5.02
CA LEU A 106 27.05 -24.00 -5.63
C LEU A 106 26.38 -23.17 -6.73
#